data_AF-A0AAV4SVZ5-F1
#
_entry.id   AF-A0AAV4SVZ5-F1
#
_cell.length_a   1.000
_cell.length_b   1.000
_cell.length_c   1.000
_cell.angle_alpha   90.00
_cell.angle_beta   90.00
_cell.angle_gamma   90.00
#
_symmetry.space_group_name_H-M   'P 1'
#
loop_
_entity.id
_entity.type
_entity.pdbx_description
1 polymer ?
#
loop_
_entity_poly.entity_id
_entity_poly.type
_entity_poly.pdbx_seq_one_letter_code
_entity_poly.pdbx_strand_id
1 'polypeptide(L)'
;MLGYLYTADVEGLQWESAIDLYKAADKYEILSLKKKCSSFLKLNLTPTTACDILLLSDLHMDGDLKTYVQNFIVKHHNEILTPTTGIRS
;
A
#
# COMPACT_ATOMS: atom_id res chain seq x y z
N MET A 1 -21.74 0.28 -17.17
CA MET A 1 -22.03 -1.13 -16.81
C MET A 1 -21.91 -1.98 -18.07
N LEU A 2 -20.69 -2.39 -18.46
CA LEU A 2 -20.39 -3.46 -19.45
C LEU A 2 -18.88 -3.45 -19.79
N GLY A 3 -18.03 -3.76 -18.80
CA GLY A 3 -16.58 -3.86 -19.03
C GLY A 3 -15.82 -4.66 -17.97
N TYR A 4 -16.53 -5.39 -17.11
CA TYR A 4 -15.93 -6.11 -15.96
C TYR A 4 -15.95 -7.63 -16.13
N LEU A 5 -16.28 -8.15 -17.31
CA LEU A 5 -16.58 -9.57 -17.51
C LEU A 5 -15.51 -10.36 -18.31
N TYR A 6 -14.40 -9.75 -18.70
CA TYR A 6 -13.42 -10.45 -19.57
C TYR A 6 -11.96 -10.19 -19.25
N THR A 7 -11.63 -10.02 -17.98
CA THR A 7 -10.23 -10.01 -17.56
C THR A 7 -10.08 -10.97 -16.39
N ALA A 8 -10.24 -12.26 -16.72
CA ALA A 8 -9.69 -13.38 -15.98
C ALA A 8 -8.15 -13.40 -16.09
N ASP A 9 -7.53 -12.23 -15.93
CA ASP A 9 -6.10 -12.03 -15.91
C ASP A 9 -5.78 -11.48 -14.52
N VAL A 10 -5.66 -12.43 -13.60
CA VAL A 10 -5.24 -12.23 -12.22
C VAL A 10 -3.71 -12.07 -12.19
N GLU A 11 -3.13 -11.36 -13.16
CA GLU A 11 -1.69 -11.05 -13.18
C GLU A 11 -1.40 -9.57 -12.87
N GLY A 12 -2.44 -8.74 -12.76
CA GLY A 12 -2.29 -7.31 -12.50
C GLY A 12 -3.23 -6.83 -11.40
N LEU A 13 -3.04 -7.27 -10.16
CA LEU A 13 -3.48 -6.44 -9.04
C LEU A 13 -2.56 -5.22 -9.00
N GLN A 14 -2.77 -4.30 -9.95
CA GLN A 14 -2.04 -3.03 -10.05
C GLN A 14 -2.11 -2.36 -8.68
N TRP A 15 -1.00 -1.78 -8.24
CA TRP A 15 -0.89 -1.17 -6.93
C TRP A 15 -2.04 -0.19 -6.64
N GLU A 16 -2.47 0.59 -7.63
CA GLU A 16 -3.63 1.48 -7.53
C GLU A 16 -4.94 0.71 -7.27
N SER A 17 -5.17 -0.39 -8.00
CA SER A 17 -6.33 -1.26 -7.81
C SER A 17 -6.37 -1.87 -6.41
N ALA A 18 -5.21 -2.21 -5.82
CA ALA A 18 -5.14 -2.73 -4.46
C ALA A 18 -5.52 -1.66 -3.41
N ILE A 19 -5.10 -0.41 -3.63
CA ILE A 19 -5.47 0.73 -2.77
C ILE A 19 -6.97 1.04 -2.89
N ASP A 20 -7.51 1.07 -4.11
CA ASP A 20 -8.94 1.35 -4.32
C ASP A 20 -9.82 0.22 -3.76
N LEU A 21 -9.37 -1.04 -3.90
CA LEU A 21 -10.05 -2.18 -3.30
C LEU A 21 -9.96 -2.14 -1.77
N TYR A 22 -8.85 -1.69 -1.20
CA TYR A 22 -8.71 -1.49 0.24
C TYR A 22 -9.68 -0.41 0.74
N LYS A 23 -9.74 0.75 0.07
CA LYS A 23 -10.68 1.84 0.37
C LYS A 23 -12.13 1.37 0.27
N ALA A 24 -12.47 0.62 -0.78
CA ALA A 24 -13.81 0.07 -0.96
C ALA A 24 -14.13 -0.96 0.14
N ALA A 25 -13.20 -1.86 0.47
CA ALA A 25 -13.38 -2.85 1.52
C ALA A 25 -13.62 -2.18 2.88
N ASP A 26 -12.93 -1.10 3.18
CA ASP A 26 -13.17 -0.31 4.39
C ASP A 26 -14.53 0.39 4.36
N LYS A 27 -14.87 1.05 3.24
CA LYS A 27 -16.16 1.74 3.04
C LYS A 27 -17.37 0.82 3.15
N TYR A 28 -17.27 -0.42 2.68
CA TYR A 28 -18.33 -1.43 2.74
C TYR A 28 -18.18 -2.38 3.93
N GLU A 29 -17.26 -2.11 4.86
CA GLU A 29 -17.01 -2.89 6.08
C GLU A 29 -16.72 -4.39 5.82
N ILE A 30 -16.13 -4.70 4.66
CA ILE A 30 -15.75 -6.06 4.26
C ILE A 30 -14.39 -6.40 4.87
N LEU A 31 -14.38 -6.72 6.15
CA LEU A 31 -13.15 -7.01 6.94
C LEU A 31 -12.23 -8.06 6.31
N SER A 32 -12.79 -9.13 5.73
CA SER A 32 -12.03 -10.19 5.06
C SER A 32 -11.27 -9.66 3.84
N LEU A 33 -11.90 -8.79 3.05
CA LEU A 33 -11.30 -8.16 1.89
C LEU A 33 -10.26 -7.11 2.29
N LYS A 34 -10.56 -6.30 3.33
CA LYS A 34 -9.62 -5.33 3.90
C LYS A 34 -8.33 -6.01 4.35
N LYS A 35 -8.43 -7.14 5.08
CA LYS A 35 -7.27 -7.94 5.51
C LYS A 35 -6.47 -8.48 4.32
N LYS A 36 -7.14 -8.98 3.29
CA LYS A 36 -6.47 -9.50 2.09
C LYS A 36 -5.69 -8.40 1.35
N CYS A 37 -6.30 -7.22 1.19
CA CYS A 37 -5.64 -6.06 0.59
C CYS A 37 -4.49 -5.55 1.46
N SER A 38 -4.68 -5.48 2.78
CA SER A 38 -3.64 -5.10 3.75
C SER A 38 -2.41 -6.00 3.63
N SER A 39 -2.58 -7.33 3.57
CA SER A 39 -1.47 -8.26 3.35
C SER A 39 -0.77 -8.05 2.00
N PHE A 40 -1.53 -7.76 0.94
CA PHE A 40 -0.95 -7.46 -0.38
C PHE A 40 -0.11 -6.17 -0.36
N LEU A 41 -0.61 -5.11 0.30
CA LEU A 41 0.11 -3.84 0.45
C LEU A 41 1.41 -4.02 1.25
N LYS A 42 1.38 -4.84 2.31
CA LYS A 42 2.60 -5.17 3.09
C LYS A 42 3.66 -5.87 2.26
N LEU A 43 3.28 -6.79 1.36
CA LEU A 43 4.20 -7.55 0.52
C LEU A 43 4.80 -6.72 -0.62
N ASN A 44 4.09 -5.72 -1.12
CA ASN A 44 4.52 -4.87 -2.24
C ASN A 44 4.99 -3.48 -1.78
N LEU A 45 5.28 -3.32 -0.49
CA LEU A 45 5.69 -2.03 0.05
C LEU A 45 7.06 -1.63 -0.50
N THR A 46 7.19 -0.40 -0.98
CA THR A 46 8.47 0.16 -1.41
C THR A 46 8.80 1.41 -0.59
N PRO A 47 10.09 1.81 -0.50
CA PRO A 47 10.47 3.05 0.20
C PRO A 47 9.73 4.29 -0.31
N THR A 48 9.39 4.33 -1.61
CA THR A 48 8.67 5.45 -2.23
C THR A 48 7.18 5.48 -1.86
N THR A 49 6.54 4.31 -1.72
CA THR A 49 5.11 4.21 -1.42
C THR A 49 4.80 4.04 0.06
N ALA A 50 5.80 3.75 0.88
CA ALA A 50 5.64 3.53 2.32
C ALA A 50 4.98 4.73 3.03
N CYS A 51 5.33 5.96 2.67
CA CYS A 51 4.71 7.16 3.22
C CYS A 51 3.23 7.27 2.88
N ASP A 52 2.85 6.96 1.64
CA ASP A 52 1.46 7.01 1.18
C ASP A 52 0.61 5.93 1.87
N ILE A 53 1.15 4.72 2.05
CA ILE A 53 0.46 3.64 2.78
C ILE A 53 0.38 3.96 4.27
N LEU A 54 1.36 4.65 4.85
CA LEU A 54 1.27 5.10 6.24
C LEU A 54 0.07 6.03 6.42
N LEU A 55 -0.07 7.03 5.55
CA LEU A 55 -1.19 7.96 5.56
C LEU A 55 -2.53 7.23 5.35
N LEU A 56 -2.58 6.30 4.39
CA LEU A 56 -3.76 5.48 4.12
C LEU A 56 -4.16 4.66 5.36
N SER A 57 -3.19 3.99 6.00
CA SER A 57 -3.44 3.17 7.18
C SER A 57 -3.91 3.99 8.39
N ASP A 58 -3.43 5.22 8.52
CA ASP A 58 -3.87 6.15 9.55
C ASP A 58 -5.32 6.62 9.31
N LEU A 59 -5.65 6.97 8.06
CA LEU A 59 -6.99 7.38 7.65
C LEU A 59 -8.04 6.29 7.88
N HIS A 60 -7.69 5.04 7.57
CA HIS A 60 -8.58 3.88 7.70
C HIS A 60 -8.46 3.14 9.04
N MET A 61 -7.79 3.78 10.02
CA MET A 61 -7.59 3.29 11.39
C MET A 61 -7.09 1.83 11.45
N ASP A 62 -6.23 1.44 10.51
CA ASP A 62 -5.68 0.08 10.40
C ASP A 62 -4.35 0.02 11.16
N GLY A 63 -4.45 -0.24 12.46
CA GLY A 63 -3.29 -0.27 13.36
C GLY A 63 -2.24 -1.32 12.99
N ASP A 64 -2.67 -2.47 12.45
CA ASP A 64 -1.79 -3.54 11.99
C ASP A 64 -0.99 -3.14 10.75
N LEU A 65 -1.62 -2.46 9.79
CA LEU A 65 -0.95 -1.93 8.61
C LEU A 65 -0.02 -0.78 9.00
N LYS A 66 -0.50 0.15 9.83
CA LYS A 66 0.27 1.31 10.31
C LYS A 66 1.56 0.90 11.00
N THR A 67 1.48 -0.02 11.96
CA THR A 67 2.66 -0.49 12.72
C THR A 67 3.67 -1.17 11.79
N TYR A 68 3.20 -1.96 10.83
CA TYR A 68 4.07 -2.63 9.86
C TYR A 68 4.82 -1.61 8.99
N VAL A 69 4.11 -0.62 8.46
CA VAL A 69 4.68 0.41 7.59
C VAL A 69 5.66 1.30 8.35
N GLN A 70 5.34 1.68 9.60
CA GLN A 70 6.27 2.42 10.45
C GLN A 70 7.58 1.65 10.66
N ASN A 71 7.50 0.35 10.96
CA ASN A 71 8.69 -0.50 11.11
C ASN A 71 9.49 -0.60 9.81
N PHE A 72 8.81 -0.68 8.66
CA PHE A 72 9.46 -0.65 7.34
C PHE A 72 10.20 0.67 7.11
N ILE A 73 9.55 1.81 7.37
CA ILE A 73 10.16 3.13 7.20
C ILE A 73 11.38 3.29 8.11
N VAL A 74 11.29 2.89 9.38
CA VAL A 74 12.43 2.93 10.31
C VAL A 74 13.58 2.05 9.81
N LYS A 75 13.29 0.85 9.31
CA LYS A 75 14.31 -0.06 8.78
C LYS A 75 14.99 0.50 7.52
N HIS A 76 14.23 1.10 6.62
CA HIS A 76 14.71 1.67 5.36
C HIS A 76 14.99 3.17 5.45
N HIS A 77 15.07 3.74 6.66
CA HIS A 77 15.22 5.19 6.86
C HIS A 77 16.42 5.78 6.11
N ASN A 78 17.53 5.05 6.00
CA ASN A 78 18.69 5.49 5.23
C ASN A 78 18.38 5.62 3.74
N GLU A 79 17.62 4.71 3.15
CA GLU A 79 17.23 4.80 1.72
C GLU A 79 16.15 5.86 1.47
N ILE A 80 15.27 6.06 2.45
CA ILE A 80 14.18 7.05 2.39
C ILE A 80 14.70 8.47 2.61
N LEU A 81 15.70 8.64 3.49
CA LEU A 81 16.23 9.93 3.91
C LEU A 81 17.53 10.32 3.22
N THR A 82 18.20 9.42 2.48
CA THR A 82 19.35 9.86 1.67
C THR A 82 18.85 10.78 0.57
N PRO A 83 19.16 12.09 0.62
CA PRO A 83 19.07 12.89 -0.59
C PRO A 83 20.11 12.29 -1.52
N THR A 84 19.79 12.18 -2.80
CA THR A 84 20.76 11.98 -3.87
C THR A 84 21.85 13.06 -3.77
N THR A 85 22.90 12.82 -2.99
CA THR A 85 24.14 13.60 -3.02
C THR A 85 24.91 13.20 -4.26
N GLY A 86 24.39 13.63 -5.40
CA GLY A 86 25.17 13.97 -6.57
C GLY A 86 25.60 15.44 -6.45
N ILE A 87 26.54 15.73 -5.55
CA ILE A 87 27.33 16.95 -5.67
C ILE A 87 28.66 16.51 -6.30
N ARG A 88 28.72 16.72 -7.61
CA ARG A 88 29.87 16.47 -8.48
C ARG A 88 31.08 17.22 -7.92
N SER A 89 32.11 16.49 -7.51
CA SER A 89 33.49 16.99 -7.35
C SER A 89 34.08 17.38 -8.71
#